data_AF-A0A349TNR3-F1
#
_entry.id   AF-A0A349TNR3-F1
#
_cell.length_a   1.000
_cell.length_b   1.000
_cell.length_c   1.000
_cell.angle_alpha   90.00
_cell.angle_beta   90.00
_cell.angle_gamma   90.00
#
_symmetry.space_group_name_H-M   'P 1'
#
loop_
_entity.id
_entity.type
_entity.pdbx_description
1 polymer ?
#
loop_
_entity_poly.entity_id
_entity_poly.type
_entity_poly.pdbx_seq_one_letter_code
_entity_poly.pdbx_strand_id
1 'polypeptide(L)'
;MKRRTLLKALTGIGMAGVLPMSLTRPAFGATAERFLVTISATGGWDPTALIDPKGNTPRADGLGPVNNYSASAIKSAGNLSYAPYPSMIEEPATESTGHFDTFFNKHADRLLVINGIDTQTNGHDSGRRFMWSGKLEEGYPTIAALAAAPFPDQPMAFISNGGYDFTASIVAPVRTASPGTFNQLAF
;
A
#
# COMPACT_ATOMS: atom_id res chain seq x y z
N MET A 1 -27.11 28.03 -45.30
CA MET A 1 -27.82 27.47 -44.12
C MET A 1 -28.14 28.60 -43.15
N LYS A 2 -29.41 28.77 -42.73
CA LYS A 2 -29.84 29.91 -41.91
C LYS A 2 -29.40 29.72 -40.46
N ARG A 3 -28.63 30.67 -39.89
CA ARG A 3 -28.13 30.67 -38.48
C ARG A 3 -29.21 30.29 -37.45
N ARG A 4 -30.47 30.64 -37.72
CA ARG A 4 -31.65 30.32 -36.91
C ARG A 4 -31.95 28.81 -36.81
N THR A 5 -31.63 28.03 -37.83
CA THR A 5 -31.81 26.57 -37.83
C THR A 5 -30.75 25.89 -36.97
N LEU A 6 -29.52 26.40 -36.99
CA LEU A 6 -28.42 25.90 -36.16
C LEU A 6 -28.68 26.18 -34.67
N LEU A 7 -29.11 27.39 -34.31
CA LEU A 7 -29.46 27.72 -32.91
C LEU A 7 -30.62 26.87 -32.39
N LYS A 8 -31.64 26.59 -33.21
CA LYS A 8 -32.75 25.71 -32.84
C LYS A 8 -32.32 24.26 -32.62
N ALA A 9 -31.38 23.77 -33.43
CA ALA A 9 -30.82 22.42 -33.25
C ALA A 9 -29.97 22.33 -31.97
N LEU A 10 -29.16 23.34 -31.66
CA LEU A 10 -28.36 23.41 -30.43
C LEU A 10 -29.21 23.46 -29.15
N THR A 11 -30.34 24.19 -29.16
CA THR A 11 -31.27 24.20 -28.02
C THR A 11 -31.98 22.86 -27.80
N GLY A 12 -32.25 22.11 -28.88
CA GLY A 12 -32.85 20.77 -28.78
C GLY A 12 -31.88 19.72 -28.24
N ILE A 13 -30.58 19.84 -28.57
CA ILE A 13 -29.52 18.95 -28.07
C ILE A 13 -29.16 19.29 -26.61
N GLY A 14 -29.21 20.56 -26.22
CA GLY A 14 -28.96 20.98 -24.83
C GLY A 14 -29.92 20.36 -23.81
N MET A 15 -31.17 20.07 -24.20
CA MET A 15 -32.15 19.39 -23.35
C MET A 15 -31.93 17.87 -23.27
N ALA A 16 -31.28 17.25 -24.27
CA ALA A 16 -30.95 15.82 -24.25
C ALA A 16 -29.63 15.54 -23.51
N GLY A 17 -28.74 16.53 -23.39
CA GLY A 17 -27.49 16.44 -22.64
C GLY A 17 -27.64 16.56 -21.11
N VAL A 18 -28.80 17.02 -20.63
CA VAL A 18 -29.16 16.95 -19.20
C VAL A 18 -29.77 15.59 -18.92
N LEU A 19 -28.97 14.54 -19.10
CA LEU A 19 -29.25 13.28 -18.40
C LEU A 19 -29.35 13.59 -16.91
N PRO A 20 -30.30 13.01 -16.18
CA PRO A 20 -30.52 13.41 -14.81
C PRO A 20 -29.28 13.05 -13.99
N MET A 21 -28.62 14.07 -13.41
CA MET A 21 -27.78 13.88 -12.23
C MET A 21 -28.58 13.31 -11.03
N SER A 22 -29.87 13.03 -11.19
CA SER A 22 -30.68 12.22 -10.28
C SER A 22 -30.65 10.71 -10.57
N LEU A 23 -30.09 10.26 -11.70
CA LEU A 23 -29.78 8.84 -11.95
C LEU A 23 -28.41 8.44 -11.37
N THR A 24 -27.54 9.41 -11.07
CA THR A 24 -26.38 9.15 -10.24
C THR A 24 -26.87 8.98 -8.81
N ARG A 25 -27.03 7.73 -8.38
CA ARG A 25 -27.22 7.43 -6.96
C ARG A 25 -26.07 8.08 -6.18
N PRO A 26 -26.34 8.83 -5.10
CA PRO A 26 -25.28 9.21 -4.18
C PRO A 26 -24.56 7.93 -3.76
N ALA A 27 -23.25 7.95 -3.99
CA ALA A 27 -22.28 7.02 -3.48
C ALA A 27 -22.28 7.10 -1.95
N PHE A 28 -23.19 6.37 -1.30
CA PHE A 28 -23.06 6.16 0.13
C PHE A 28 -21.92 5.17 0.33
N GLY A 29 -20.88 5.59 1.05
CA GLY A 29 -19.81 4.70 1.45
C GLY A 29 -20.43 3.51 2.18
N ALA A 30 -20.18 2.30 1.69
CA ALA A 30 -20.44 1.11 2.48
C ALA A 30 -19.70 1.27 3.81
N THR A 31 -20.27 0.80 4.91
CA THR A 31 -19.52 0.65 6.16
C THR A 31 -18.35 -0.28 5.87
N ALA A 32 -17.17 0.30 5.68
CA ALA A 32 -15.96 -0.46 5.40
C ALA A 32 -15.54 -1.15 6.68
N GLU A 33 -16.07 -2.35 6.91
CA GLU A 33 -15.68 -3.14 8.08
C GLU A 33 -14.21 -3.55 8.00
N ARG A 34 -13.62 -3.58 6.79
CA ARG A 34 -12.24 -3.99 6.55
C ARG A 34 -11.62 -3.20 5.39
N PHE A 35 -10.46 -2.62 5.63
CA PHE A 35 -9.59 -2.04 4.62
C PHE A 35 -8.36 -2.93 4.43
N LEU A 36 -7.99 -3.23 3.18
CA LEU A 36 -6.69 -3.81 2.86
C LEU A 36 -5.76 -2.69 2.38
N VAL A 37 -4.73 -2.41 3.16
CA VAL A 37 -3.68 -1.46 2.76
C VAL A 37 -2.44 -2.24 2.41
N THR A 38 -2.01 -2.15 1.15
CA THR A 38 -0.73 -2.72 0.68
C THR A 38 0.29 -1.60 0.50
N ILE A 39 1.44 -1.71 1.16
CA ILE A 39 2.51 -0.72 1.10
C ILE A 39 3.72 -1.37 0.43
N SER A 40 4.26 -0.72 -0.60
CA SER A 40 5.48 -1.14 -1.28
C SER A 40 6.58 -0.11 -1.03
N ALA A 41 7.51 -0.41 -0.13
CA ALA A 41 8.72 0.37 0.04
C ALA A 41 9.73 0.00 -1.04
N THR A 42 10.12 0.96 -1.89
CA THR A 42 11.13 0.78 -2.94
C THR A 42 12.38 1.61 -2.63
N GLY A 43 13.51 1.30 -3.27
CA GLY A 43 14.75 2.07 -3.10
C GLY A 43 15.76 1.47 -2.11
N GLY A 44 15.78 0.14 -1.97
CA GLY A 44 16.85 -0.55 -1.22
C GLY A 44 16.70 -0.48 0.29
N TRP A 45 15.46 -0.49 0.79
CA TRP A 45 15.19 -0.63 2.22
C TRP A 45 15.71 -1.98 2.70
N ASP A 46 16.44 -1.98 3.81
CA ASP A 46 16.85 -3.20 4.51
C ASP A 46 15.85 -3.50 5.64
N PRO A 47 14.97 -4.50 5.50
CA PRO A 47 14.01 -4.85 6.54
C PRO A 47 14.70 -5.25 7.85
N THR A 48 15.89 -5.85 7.78
CA THR A 48 16.64 -6.30 8.95
C THR A 48 17.21 -5.15 9.77
N ALA A 49 17.13 -3.91 9.26
CA ALA A 49 17.44 -2.71 10.02
C ALA A 49 16.36 -2.38 11.07
N LEU A 50 15.16 -2.96 10.96
CA LEU A 50 14.05 -2.75 11.91
C LEU A 50 13.45 -4.06 12.44
N ILE A 51 13.12 -5.01 11.56
CA ILE A 51 12.39 -6.23 11.91
C ILE A 51 13.28 -7.44 11.66
N ASP A 52 13.29 -8.39 12.59
CA ASP A 52 14.19 -9.56 12.57
C ASP A 52 15.70 -9.19 12.45
N PRO A 53 16.18 -8.24 13.29
CA PRO A 53 17.57 -7.82 13.24
C PRO A 53 18.55 -8.91 13.67
N LYS A 54 19.80 -8.83 13.21
CA LYS A 54 20.87 -9.80 13.54
C LYS A 54 21.97 -9.22 14.40
N GLY A 55 22.03 -7.89 14.53
CA GLY A 55 23.04 -7.19 15.30
C GLY A 55 24.42 -7.19 14.61
N ASN A 56 25.44 -6.85 15.39
CA ASN A 56 26.82 -6.66 14.94
C ASN A 56 27.72 -7.90 15.10
N THR A 57 27.14 -9.07 15.33
CA THR A 57 27.90 -10.32 15.35
C THR A 57 28.41 -10.62 13.93
N PRO A 58 29.71 -10.86 13.73
CA PRO A 58 30.23 -11.24 12.42
C PRO A 58 29.53 -12.49 11.87
N ARG A 59 29.10 -12.43 10.61
CA ARG A 59 28.52 -13.58 9.93
C ARG A 59 29.56 -14.68 9.71
N ALA A 60 29.10 -15.93 9.73
CA ALA A 60 29.94 -17.11 9.51
C ALA A 60 30.57 -17.16 8.10
N ASP A 61 29.99 -16.46 7.12
CA ASP A 61 30.49 -16.37 5.75
C ASP A 61 31.56 -15.30 5.52
N GLY A 62 31.95 -14.57 6.58
CA GLY A 62 33.01 -13.56 6.51
C GLY A 62 32.59 -12.25 5.84
N LEU A 63 31.30 -12.04 5.53
CA LEU A 63 30.80 -10.79 4.92
C LEU A 63 30.58 -9.66 5.93
N GLY A 64 31.08 -9.81 7.15
CA GLY A 64 30.89 -8.85 8.24
C GLY A 64 29.52 -9.00 8.93
N PRO A 65 29.17 -8.08 9.84
CA PRO A 65 27.86 -8.07 10.49
C PRO A 65 26.75 -7.56 9.57
N VAL A 66 25.49 -7.88 9.90
CA VAL A 66 24.32 -7.35 9.19
C VAL A 66 23.98 -5.95 9.67
N ASN A 67 24.05 -5.69 10.98
CA ASN A 67 23.68 -4.41 11.56
C ASN A 67 24.85 -3.77 12.33
N ASN A 68 24.73 -2.47 12.59
CA ASN A 68 25.76 -1.67 13.26
C ASN A 68 25.51 -1.46 14.77
N TYR A 69 24.72 -2.32 15.41
CA TYR A 69 24.43 -2.28 16.85
C TYR A 69 24.58 -3.65 17.50
N SER A 70 24.79 -3.67 18.83
CA SER A 70 24.97 -4.91 19.58
C SER A 70 23.78 -5.85 19.41
N ALA A 71 24.04 -7.15 19.19
CA ALA A 71 23.00 -8.17 19.23
C ALA A 71 22.25 -8.18 20.58
N SER A 72 22.91 -7.80 21.67
CA SER A 72 22.29 -7.67 23.00
C SER A 72 21.32 -6.49 23.13
N ALA A 73 21.33 -5.55 22.18
CA ALA A 73 20.43 -4.39 22.16
C ALA A 73 19.14 -4.65 21.37
N ILE A 74 19.03 -5.83 20.73
CA ILE A 74 17.81 -6.24 20.03
C ILE A 74 16.68 -6.37 21.05
N LYS A 75 15.55 -5.72 20.75
CA LYS A 75 14.35 -5.76 21.57
C LYS A 75 13.40 -6.85 21.07
N SER A 76 12.44 -7.24 21.92
CA SER A 76 11.47 -8.27 21.57
C SER A 76 10.08 -7.95 22.09
N ALA A 77 9.07 -8.36 21.33
CA ALA A 77 7.66 -8.33 21.72
C ALA A 77 7.03 -9.66 21.28
N GLY A 78 6.73 -10.53 22.24
CA GLY A 78 6.31 -11.91 21.94
C GLY A 78 7.40 -12.69 21.19
N ASN A 79 7.06 -13.22 20.02
CA ASN A 79 7.99 -13.93 19.13
C ASN A 79 8.69 -13.00 18.11
N LEU A 80 8.42 -11.69 18.15
CA LEU A 80 8.99 -10.74 17.21
C LEU A 80 10.22 -10.08 17.80
N SER A 81 11.29 -10.01 17.02
CA SER A 81 12.50 -9.24 17.33
C SER A 81 12.53 -7.97 16.50
N TYR A 82 12.88 -6.85 17.13
CA TYR A 82 12.97 -5.57 16.47
C TYR A 82 14.18 -4.75 16.95
N ALA A 83 14.64 -3.85 16.09
CA ALA A 83 15.88 -3.11 16.28
C ALA A 83 15.73 -2.03 17.38
N PRO A 84 16.83 -1.70 18.09
CA PRO A 84 16.89 -0.48 18.88
C PRO A 84 16.94 0.74 17.96
N TYR A 85 16.71 1.93 18.53
CA TYR A 85 16.99 3.17 17.81
C TYR A 85 18.49 3.28 17.49
N PRO A 86 18.88 3.70 16.27
CA PRO A 86 20.26 4.00 15.95
C PRO A 86 20.81 5.07 16.89
N SER A 87 22.07 4.95 17.30
CA SER A 87 22.72 5.90 18.23
C SER A 87 22.77 7.35 17.73
N MET A 88 22.56 7.56 16.43
CA MET A 88 22.59 8.87 15.75
C MET A 88 21.20 9.53 15.70
N ILE A 89 20.15 8.85 16.17
CA ILE A 89 18.77 9.31 16.12
C ILE A 89 18.29 9.56 17.55
N GLU A 90 17.74 10.74 17.79
CA GLU A 90 17.00 11.01 19.01
C GLU A 90 15.73 10.15 19.01
N GLU A 91 15.59 9.30 20.03
CA GLU A 91 14.44 8.45 20.19
C GLU A 91 13.17 9.29 20.34
N PRO A 92 12.10 9.04 19.55
CA PRO A 92 10.82 9.70 19.74
C PRO A 92 10.31 9.50 21.17
N ALA A 93 9.58 10.48 21.71
CA ALA A 93 8.92 10.33 23.01
C ALA A 93 8.07 9.04 23.03
N THR A 94 8.05 8.35 24.17
CA THR A 94 7.33 7.07 24.35
C THR A 94 5.84 7.19 23.99
N GLU A 95 5.26 8.39 24.12
CA GLU A 95 3.83 8.59 23.91
C GLU A 95 3.49 8.75 22.42
N SER A 96 4.52 8.86 21.57
CA SER A 96 4.38 8.84 20.13
C SER A 96 3.91 7.46 19.67
N THR A 97 2.88 7.43 18.83
CA THR A 97 2.42 6.18 18.19
C THR A 97 3.48 5.55 17.27
N GLY A 98 4.46 6.35 16.81
CA GLY A 98 5.60 5.89 16.02
C GLY A 98 6.81 5.46 16.87
N HIS A 99 6.73 5.54 18.20
CA HIS A 99 7.75 4.99 19.06
C HIS A 99 7.75 3.46 18.96
N PHE A 100 8.90 2.83 18.71
CA PHE A 100 8.98 1.40 18.39
C PHE A 100 8.41 0.54 19.50
N ASP A 101 8.79 0.78 20.76
CA ASP A 101 8.29 -0.02 21.88
C ASP A 101 6.77 0.12 22.02
N THR A 102 6.24 1.32 21.82
CA THR A 102 4.80 1.61 21.86
C THR A 102 4.06 0.90 20.74
N PHE A 103 4.63 0.88 19.54
CA PHE A 103 4.06 0.17 18.39
C PHE A 103 4.04 -1.35 18.63
N PHE A 104 5.20 -1.95 18.93
CA PHE A 104 5.31 -3.40 19.06
C PHE A 104 4.53 -3.93 20.27
N ASN A 105 4.58 -3.24 21.42
CA ASN A 105 3.79 -3.66 22.59
C ASN A 105 2.28 -3.63 22.33
N LYS A 106 1.80 -2.72 21.45
CA LYS A 106 0.38 -2.59 21.11
C LYS A 106 -0.09 -3.54 20.00
N HIS A 107 0.81 -3.98 19.12
CA HIS A 107 0.43 -4.63 17.86
C HIS A 107 1.07 -6.00 17.62
N ALA A 108 2.05 -6.44 18.43
CA ALA A 108 2.77 -7.69 18.21
C ALA A 108 1.85 -8.92 18.15
N ASP A 109 0.74 -8.92 18.91
CA ASP A 109 -0.27 -9.99 18.93
C ASP A 109 -1.03 -10.15 17.60
N ARG A 110 -1.03 -9.11 16.76
CA ARG A 110 -1.72 -9.06 15.46
C ARG A 110 -0.76 -8.82 14.29
N LEU A 111 0.54 -8.96 14.52
CA LEU A 111 1.58 -8.72 13.53
C LEU A 111 2.19 -10.04 13.06
N LEU A 112 2.12 -10.29 11.75
CA LEU A 112 2.84 -11.38 11.10
C LEU A 112 4.05 -10.82 10.36
N VAL A 113 5.22 -11.40 10.62
CA VAL A 113 6.46 -11.10 9.90
C VAL A 113 6.84 -12.32 9.07
N ILE A 114 7.11 -12.09 7.78
CA ILE A 114 7.61 -13.11 6.86
C ILE A 114 9.03 -12.70 6.45
N ASN A 115 10.02 -13.44 6.94
CA ASN A 115 11.45 -13.14 6.75
C ASN A 115 11.94 -13.61 5.39
N GLY A 116 11.49 -12.90 4.36
CA GLY A 116 11.86 -13.14 2.97
C GLY A 116 10.82 -13.97 2.21
N ILE A 117 10.67 -13.63 0.94
CA ILE A 117 9.85 -14.36 -0.04
C ILE A 117 10.76 -14.61 -1.22
N ASP A 118 10.92 -15.88 -1.60
CA ASP A 118 11.64 -16.23 -2.82
C ASP A 118 10.80 -15.82 -4.04
N THR A 119 11.26 -14.79 -4.74
CA THR A 119 10.61 -14.26 -5.93
C THR A 119 11.05 -14.98 -7.21
N GLN A 120 11.94 -15.96 -7.13
CA GLN A 120 12.46 -16.76 -8.24
C GLN A 120 13.13 -15.93 -9.34
N THR A 121 13.58 -14.71 -9.01
CA THR A 121 14.19 -13.79 -9.97
C THR A 121 15.14 -12.81 -9.29
N ASN A 122 16.13 -12.34 -10.05
CA ASN A 122 16.98 -11.21 -9.68
C ASN A 122 16.55 -9.89 -10.37
N GLY A 123 15.53 -9.94 -11.24
CA GLY A 123 15.02 -8.76 -11.93
C GLY A 123 14.12 -7.94 -11.01
N HIS A 124 14.45 -6.66 -10.81
CA HIS A 124 13.67 -5.77 -9.93
C HIS A 124 12.18 -5.70 -10.31
N ASP A 125 11.88 -5.51 -11.60
CA ASP A 125 10.50 -5.40 -12.07
C ASP A 125 9.73 -6.72 -11.95
N SER A 126 10.37 -7.82 -12.35
CA SER A 126 9.80 -9.17 -12.24
C SER A 126 9.56 -9.57 -10.78
N GLY A 127 10.49 -9.24 -9.88
CA GLY A 127 10.36 -9.53 -8.45
C GLY A 127 9.26 -8.71 -7.78
N ARG A 128 9.15 -7.41 -8.13
CA ARG A 128 8.04 -6.56 -7.69
C ARG A 128 6.70 -7.13 -8.16
N ARG A 129 6.61 -7.57 -9.41
CA ARG A 129 5.40 -8.23 -9.94
C ARG A 129 5.06 -9.51 -9.18
N PHE A 130 6.05 -10.37 -8.96
CA PHE A 130 5.84 -11.62 -8.23
C PHE A 130 5.33 -11.38 -6.81
N MET A 131 5.94 -10.44 -6.09
CA MET A 131 5.54 -10.09 -4.73
C MET A 131 4.06 -9.72 -4.64
N TRP A 132 3.56 -8.98 -5.62
CA TRP A 132 2.21 -8.42 -5.57
C TRP A 132 1.16 -9.21 -6.35
N SER A 133 1.55 -10.12 -7.26
CA SER A 133 0.63 -10.95 -8.05
C SER A 133 0.79 -12.46 -7.86
N GLY A 134 1.87 -12.90 -7.21
CA GLY A 134 2.27 -14.31 -7.12
C GLY A 134 2.79 -14.91 -8.45
N LYS A 135 3.01 -14.09 -9.49
CA LYS A 135 3.42 -14.54 -10.83
C LYS A 135 4.56 -13.68 -11.38
N LEU A 136 5.49 -14.32 -12.11
CA LEU A 136 6.51 -13.62 -12.90
C LEU A 136 5.97 -13.13 -14.25
N GLU A 137 5.01 -13.87 -14.81
CA GLU A 137 4.32 -13.52 -16.05
C GLU A 137 3.47 -12.25 -15.90
N GLU A 138 3.28 -11.54 -17.00
CA GLU A 138 2.36 -10.39 -17.07
C GLU A 138 0.91 -10.85 -17.10
N GLY A 139 -0.01 -9.92 -16.83
CA GLY A 139 -1.45 -10.15 -16.98
C GLY A 139 -2.17 -10.59 -15.70
N TYR A 140 -1.48 -10.74 -14.57
CA TYR A 140 -2.11 -11.12 -13.30
C TYR A 140 -2.36 -9.91 -12.40
N PRO A 141 -3.57 -9.76 -11.83
CA PRO A 141 -3.88 -8.62 -10.97
C PRO A 141 -3.05 -8.62 -9.68
N THR A 142 -2.83 -7.45 -9.11
CA THR A 142 -2.27 -7.31 -7.76
C THR A 142 -3.21 -7.87 -6.70
N ILE A 143 -2.68 -8.36 -5.57
CA ILE A 143 -3.48 -8.86 -4.44
C ILE A 143 -4.50 -7.82 -3.94
N ALA A 144 -4.15 -6.54 -3.99
CA ALA A 144 -5.08 -5.46 -3.63
C ALA A 144 -6.25 -5.33 -4.62
N ALA A 145 -6.01 -5.54 -5.91
CA ALA A 145 -7.04 -5.54 -6.94
C ALA A 145 -7.93 -6.77 -6.82
N LEU A 146 -7.35 -7.95 -6.51
CA LEU A 146 -8.12 -9.17 -6.19
C LEU A 146 -9.02 -8.98 -4.98
N ALA A 147 -8.53 -8.32 -3.92
CA ALA A 147 -9.31 -8.02 -2.73
C ALA A 147 -10.45 -7.01 -3.00
N ALA A 148 -10.24 -6.07 -3.93
CA ALA A 148 -11.23 -5.10 -4.35
C ALA A 148 -12.24 -5.63 -5.38
N ALA A 149 -11.92 -6.71 -6.10
CA ALA A 149 -12.72 -7.27 -7.18
C ALA A 149 -14.17 -7.64 -6.83
N PRO A 150 -14.51 -8.06 -5.58
CA PRO A 150 -15.90 -8.27 -5.17
C PRO A 150 -16.73 -6.99 -5.01
N PHE A 151 -16.08 -5.83 -5.00
CA PHE A 151 -16.71 -4.53 -4.80
C PHE A 151 -16.55 -3.58 -6.01
N PRO A 152 -16.51 -4.06 -7.27
CA PRO A 152 -16.04 -3.26 -8.40
C PRO A 152 -17.02 -2.14 -8.76
N ASP A 153 -18.30 -2.29 -8.38
CA ASP A 153 -19.35 -1.29 -8.55
C ASP A 153 -19.32 -0.21 -7.46
N GLN A 154 -18.48 -0.37 -6.43
CA GLN A 154 -18.35 0.65 -5.39
C GLN A 154 -17.49 1.82 -5.88
N PRO A 155 -17.87 3.06 -5.50
CA PRO A 155 -17.03 4.23 -5.68
C PRO A 155 -15.65 3.99 -5.04
N MET A 156 -14.59 4.07 -5.84
CA MET A 156 -13.20 3.96 -5.39
C MET A 156 -12.85 2.63 -4.68
N ALA A 157 -13.40 1.51 -5.14
CA ALA A 157 -13.09 0.18 -4.60
C ALA A 157 -11.58 -0.17 -4.58
N PHE A 158 -10.82 0.37 -5.53
CA PHE A 158 -9.37 0.21 -5.59
C PHE A 158 -8.68 1.57 -5.78
N ILE A 159 -7.95 2.00 -4.75
CA ILE A 159 -7.13 3.21 -4.78
C ILE A 159 -5.66 2.80 -4.86
N SER A 160 -4.91 3.36 -5.81
CA SER A 160 -3.48 3.10 -5.93
C SER A 160 -2.69 4.34 -6.32
N ASN A 161 -1.52 4.52 -5.72
CA ASN A 161 -0.59 5.61 -6.02
C ASN A 161 0.79 5.09 -6.49
N GLY A 162 0.86 3.88 -7.04
CA GLY A 162 2.06 3.32 -7.68
C GLY A 162 2.41 1.91 -7.19
N GLY A 163 3.66 1.50 -7.39
CA GLY A 163 4.11 0.14 -7.08
C GLY A 163 3.79 -0.83 -8.22
N TYR A 164 3.14 -1.96 -7.91
CA TYR A 164 2.53 -2.86 -8.89
C TYR A 164 1.01 -2.86 -8.69
N ASP A 165 0.30 -2.23 -9.61
CA ASP A 165 -1.13 -1.91 -9.48
C ASP A 165 -1.96 -2.37 -10.68
N PHE A 166 -1.42 -3.31 -11.45
CA PHE A 166 -2.13 -3.92 -12.55
C PHE A 166 -3.40 -4.61 -12.03
N THR A 167 -4.54 -4.34 -12.66
CA THR A 167 -5.85 -4.85 -12.20
C THR A 167 -6.41 -5.97 -13.08
N ALA A 168 -5.79 -6.27 -14.23
CA ALA A 168 -6.37 -7.20 -15.21
C ALA A 168 -7.83 -6.87 -15.59
N SER A 169 -8.21 -5.59 -15.51
CA SER A 169 -9.58 -5.09 -15.76
C SER A 169 -10.67 -5.62 -14.83
N ILE A 170 -10.32 -6.28 -13.71
CA ILE A 170 -11.32 -6.79 -12.75
C ILE A 170 -11.87 -5.70 -11.82
N VAL A 171 -11.15 -4.59 -11.69
CA VAL A 171 -11.54 -3.40 -10.93
C VAL A 171 -10.89 -2.17 -11.55
N ALA A 172 -11.60 -1.03 -11.53
CA ALA A 172 -11.08 0.23 -12.03
C ALA A 172 -10.17 0.91 -10.98
N PRO A 173 -8.92 1.27 -11.32
CA PRO A 173 -8.03 1.97 -10.40
C PRO A 173 -8.39 3.44 -10.28
N VAL A 174 -8.42 3.93 -9.05
CA VAL A 174 -8.54 5.36 -8.71
C VAL A 174 -7.19 5.86 -8.21
N ARG A 175 -6.77 7.03 -8.70
CA ARG A 175 -5.53 7.70 -8.31
C ARG A 175 -5.86 8.88 -7.41
N THR A 176 -5.20 8.99 -6.26
CA THR A 176 -5.32 10.21 -5.44
C THR A 176 -4.25 11.22 -5.84
N ALA A 177 -4.58 12.51 -5.79
CA ALA A 177 -3.66 13.58 -6.16
C ALA A 177 -2.54 13.79 -5.12
N SER A 178 -2.74 13.34 -3.88
CA SER A 178 -1.76 13.53 -2.81
C SER A 178 -1.89 12.46 -1.73
N PRO A 179 -0.80 12.13 -0.99
CA PRO A 179 -0.89 11.29 0.20
C PRO A 179 -1.87 11.84 1.25
N GLY A 180 -2.07 13.16 1.30
CA GLY A 180 -3.02 13.80 2.21
C GLY A 180 -4.48 13.39 1.98
N THR A 181 -4.80 12.87 0.80
CA THR A 181 -6.14 12.32 0.50
C THR A 181 -6.45 11.09 1.35
N PHE A 182 -5.45 10.28 1.73
CA PHE A 182 -5.68 9.12 2.60
C PHE A 182 -6.18 9.50 3.99
N ASN A 183 -5.77 10.66 4.51
CA ASN A 183 -6.30 11.17 5.78
C ASN A 183 -7.81 11.43 5.71
N GLN A 184 -8.35 11.79 4.54
CA GLN A 184 -9.78 12.07 4.36
C GLN A 184 -10.62 10.80 4.19
N LEU A 185 -10.01 9.66 3.88
CA LEU A 185 -10.69 8.37 3.68
C LEU A 185 -10.88 7.57 4.99
N ALA A 186 -10.16 7.95 6.04
CA ALA A 186 -10.16 7.27 7.33
C ALA A 186 -11.23 7.78 8.32
N PHE A 187 -12.15 8.63 7.85
CA PHE A 187 -13.22 9.24 8.65
C PHE A 187 -14.60 8.72 8.27
#